data_AF-A0A842XK36-F1
#
_entry.id   AF-A0A842XK36-F1
#
_cell.length_a   1.000
_cell.length_b   1.000
_cell.length_c   1.000
_cell.angle_alpha   90.00
_cell.angle_beta   90.00
_cell.angle_gamma   90.00
#
_symmetry.space_group_name_H-M   'P 1'
#
loop_
_entity.id
_entity.type
_entity.pdbx_description
1 polymer ?
#
loop_
_entity_poly.entity_id
_entity_poly.type
_entity_poly.pdbx_seq_one_letter_code
_entity_poly.pdbx_strand_id
1 'polypeptide(L)'
;MNWDAVGVLSNMILVAALIVITAFYAREVRRQTALMVQDRERNKILEEVQDELTPTIHRLEEEIEAIEHNKIKWIRYPTGICYFEGYPSKLLCTDIKACCSAARDVFSKFPDLNGKFSSHDALHDKLYAAYATIEREVKTPELKERLKVLVKEFNESREGVYRLTEVPFEKPDIIFGNFIINCEDQIERSPYSVQPPIDFWEEYRDELLKFREKPQVDKLDKEIEGLLRQLKELDEELLEKLAKIREEYRVKYNFTKYEIDPELKKLEEW
;
A
#
# COMPACT_ATOMS: atom_id res chain seq x y z
N MET A 1 48.20 47.20 56.04
CA MET A 1 47.42 46.21 55.26
C MET A 1 48.02 46.18 53.87
N ASN A 2 48.54 45.05 53.40
CA ASN A 2 49.30 44.99 52.14
C ASN A 2 48.31 44.85 50.96
N TRP A 3 47.89 45.98 50.42
CA TRP A 3 46.85 46.07 49.39
C TRP A 3 47.20 45.31 48.11
N ASP A 4 48.49 45.19 47.77
CA ASP A 4 48.95 44.41 46.61
C ASP A 4 48.72 42.90 46.79
N ALA A 5 48.95 42.37 48.00
CA ALA A 5 48.68 40.97 48.29
C ALA A 5 47.17 40.65 48.26
N VAL A 6 46.34 41.60 48.69
CA VAL A 6 44.87 41.49 48.64
C VAL A 6 44.37 41.52 47.18
N GLY A 7 44.95 42.38 46.33
CA GLY A 7 44.63 42.44 44.89
C GLY A 7 45.00 41.17 44.14
N VAL A 8 46.17 40.58 44.43
CA VAL A 8 46.63 39.33 43.82
C VAL A 8 45.75 38.15 44.23
N LEU A 9 45.38 38.03 45.52
CA LEU A 9 44.46 37.00 46.00
C LEU A 9 43.06 37.15 45.37
N SER A 10 42.56 38.38 45.24
CA SER A 10 41.24 38.65 44.65
C SER A 10 41.20 38.28 43.16
N ASN A 11 42.27 38.58 42.41
CA ASN A 11 42.39 38.18 41.00
C ASN A 11 42.49 36.66 40.85
N MET A 12 43.24 35.96 41.70
CA MET A 12 43.30 34.50 41.67
C MET A 12 41.92 33.87 41.92
N ILE A 13 41.15 34.41 42.87
CA ILE A 13 39.78 33.93 43.15
C ILE A 13 38.86 34.19 41.95
N LEU A 14 38.92 35.37 41.33
CA LEU A 14 38.12 35.70 40.15
C LEU A 14 38.45 34.81 38.95
N VAL A 15 39.74 34.55 38.70
CA VAL A 15 40.20 33.65 37.63
C VAL A 15 39.74 32.22 37.90
N ALA A 16 39.89 31.73 39.14
CA ALA A 16 39.41 30.41 39.53
C ALA A 16 37.88 30.28 39.39
N ALA A 17 37.12 31.29 39.81
CA ALA A 17 35.68 31.34 39.64
C ALA A 17 35.29 31.31 38.16
N LEU A 18 35.98 32.09 37.31
CA LEU A 18 35.74 32.10 35.86
C LEU A 18 36.02 30.72 35.23
N ILE A 19 37.10 30.05 35.62
CA ILE A 19 37.43 28.70 35.13
C ILE A 19 36.35 27.69 35.55
N VAL A 20 35.92 27.73 36.81
CA VAL A 20 34.86 26.83 37.33
C VAL A 20 33.54 27.07 36.60
N ILE A 21 33.14 28.32 36.42
CA ILE A 21 31.94 28.69 35.67
C ILE A 21 32.04 28.20 34.22
N THR A 22 33.17 28.42 33.56
CA THR A 22 33.39 28.00 32.16
C THR A 22 33.33 26.47 32.02
N ALA A 23 33.94 25.73 32.95
CA ALA A 23 33.89 24.27 32.97
C ALA A 23 32.48 23.74 33.21
N PHE A 24 31.71 24.39 34.09
CA PHE A 24 30.31 24.05 34.33
C PHE A 24 29.46 24.26 33.07
N TYR A 25 29.59 25.43 32.42
CA TYR A 25 28.88 25.69 31.16
C TYR A 25 29.28 24.71 30.05
N ALA A 26 30.56 24.38 29.90
CA ALA A 26 31.01 23.40 28.92
C ALA A 26 30.42 22.00 29.19
N ARG A 27 30.27 21.60 30.46
CA ARG A 27 29.62 20.35 30.84
C ARG A 27 28.13 20.37 30.51
N GLU A 28 27.43 21.47 30.79
CA GLU A 28 26.00 21.58 30.50
C GLU A 28 25.71 21.60 28.99
N VAL A 29 26.52 22.33 28.20
CA VAL A 29 26.42 22.33 26.73
C VAL A 29 26.63 20.92 26.17
N ARG A 30 27.62 20.16 26.69
CA ARG A 30 27.81 18.75 26.28
C ARG A 30 26.58 17.90 26.61
N ARG A 31 25.99 18.08 27.80
CA ARG A 31 24.77 17.35 28.20
C ARG A 31 23.60 17.67 27.28
N GLN A 32 23.36 18.95 27.00
CA GLN A 32 22.30 19.39 26.09
C GLN A 32 22.52 18.88 24.67
N THR A 33 23.78 18.89 24.19
CA THR A 33 24.12 18.36 22.86
C THR A 33 23.85 16.86 22.77
N ALA A 34 24.17 16.08 23.81
CA ALA A 34 23.89 14.65 23.85
C ALA A 34 22.38 14.36 23.81
N LEU A 35 21.58 15.10 24.60
CA LEU A 35 20.12 15.01 24.58
C LEU A 35 19.55 15.36 23.20
N MET A 36 20.02 16.44 22.58
CA MET A 36 19.59 16.87 21.25
C MET A 36 19.90 15.81 20.16
N VAL A 37 21.07 15.15 20.24
CA VAL A 37 21.42 14.06 19.31
C VAL A 37 20.48 12.87 19.50
N GLN A 38 20.18 12.51 20.76
CA GLN A 38 19.26 11.44 21.07
C GLN A 38 17.83 11.75 20.59
N ASP A 39 17.34 12.96 20.80
CA ASP A 39 16.02 13.40 20.33
C ASP A 39 15.94 13.42 18.80
N ARG A 40 17.00 13.86 18.12
CA ARG A 40 17.08 13.84 16.66
C ARG A 40 17.05 12.41 16.11
N GLU A 41 17.79 11.50 16.73
CA GLU A 41 17.78 10.09 16.35
C GLU A 41 16.39 9.49 16.58
N ARG A 42 15.78 9.73 17.75
CA ARG A 42 14.43 9.29 18.07
C ARG A 42 13.41 9.76 17.04
N ASN A 43 13.43 11.04 16.67
CA ASN A 43 12.51 11.58 15.66
C ASN A 43 12.73 10.97 14.28
N LYS A 44 13.99 10.72 13.90
CA LYS A 44 14.31 10.05 12.64
C LYS A 44 13.76 8.62 12.61
N ILE A 45 13.91 7.87 13.70
CA ILE A 45 13.35 6.51 13.78
C ILE A 45 11.82 6.57 13.78
N LEU A 46 11.21 7.57 14.41
CA LEU A 46 9.77 7.74 14.37
C LEU A 46 9.27 7.98 12.94
N GLU A 47 9.98 8.79 12.15
CA GLU A 47 9.71 8.99 10.70
C GLU A 47 9.81 7.65 9.94
N GLU A 48 10.87 6.87 10.15
CA GLU A 48 11.00 5.51 9.56
C GLU A 48 9.82 4.59 9.90
N VAL A 49 9.33 4.66 11.14
CA VAL A 49 8.19 3.87 11.59
C VAL A 49 6.88 4.34 10.95
N GLN A 50 6.60 5.64 11.03
CA GLN A 50 5.32 6.22 10.60
C GLN A 50 5.16 6.29 9.08
N ASP A 51 6.24 6.60 8.36
CA ASP A 51 6.15 6.87 6.93
C ASP A 51 6.38 5.61 6.09
N GLU A 52 7.06 4.60 6.63
CA GLU A 52 7.43 3.39 5.89
C GLU A 52 6.93 2.11 6.55
N LEU A 53 7.40 1.78 7.76
CA LEU A 53 7.12 0.48 8.34
C LEU A 53 5.62 0.26 8.59
N THR A 54 4.93 1.22 9.22
CA THR A 54 3.51 1.09 9.54
C THR A 54 2.64 1.05 8.28
N PRO A 55 2.78 1.98 7.30
CA PRO A 55 2.02 1.91 6.05
C PRO A 55 2.28 0.64 5.24
N THR A 56 3.53 0.15 5.18
CA THR A 56 3.82 -1.11 4.49
C THR A 56 3.18 -2.30 5.19
N ILE A 57 3.22 -2.37 6.53
CA ILE A 57 2.55 -3.42 7.30
C ILE A 57 1.05 -3.46 6.98
N HIS A 58 0.36 -2.32 7.03
CA HIS A 58 -1.07 -2.28 6.72
C HIS A 58 -1.38 -2.72 5.28
N ARG A 59 -0.55 -2.32 4.30
CA ARG A 59 -0.73 -2.77 2.91
C ARG A 59 -0.58 -4.28 2.77
N LEU A 60 0.41 -4.88 3.42
CA LEU A 60 0.60 -6.33 3.38
C LEU A 60 -0.56 -7.07 4.05
N GLU A 61 -1.08 -6.56 5.17
CA GLU A 61 -2.27 -7.12 5.85
C GLU A 61 -3.50 -7.08 4.93
N GLU A 62 -3.75 -5.95 4.26
CA GLU A 62 -4.84 -5.78 3.30
C GLU A 62 -4.68 -6.71 2.07
N GLU A 63 -3.47 -6.83 1.53
CA GLU A 63 -3.16 -7.71 0.39
C GLU A 63 -3.37 -9.19 0.74
N ILE A 64 -2.88 -9.63 1.91
CA ILE A 64 -3.13 -10.98 2.42
C ILE A 64 -4.63 -11.23 2.57
N GLU A 65 -5.38 -10.30 3.19
CA GLU A 65 -6.83 -10.44 3.35
C GLU A 65 -7.53 -10.54 1.98
N ALA A 66 -7.12 -9.71 1.01
CA ALA A 66 -7.69 -9.71 -0.32
C ALA A 66 -7.40 -11.03 -1.07
N ILE A 67 -6.21 -11.61 -0.92
CA ILE A 67 -5.87 -12.92 -1.46
C ILE A 67 -6.70 -14.02 -0.80
N GLU A 68 -6.78 -14.03 0.54
CA GLU A 68 -7.52 -15.06 1.30
C GLU A 68 -9.01 -15.09 0.99
N HIS A 69 -9.62 -13.92 0.79
CA HIS A 69 -11.04 -13.80 0.49
C HIS A 69 -11.34 -13.73 -1.00
N ASN A 70 -10.35 -14.00 -1.87
CA ASN A 70 -10.49 -13.95 -3.32
C ASN A 70 -11.09 -12.62 -3.84
N LYS A 71 -10.66 -11.50 -3.26
CA LYS A 71 -11.12 -10.14 -3.56
C LYS A 71 -10.21 -9.41 -4.58
N ILE A 72 -9.16 -10.06 -5.08
CA ILE A 72 -8.26 -9.48 -6.09
C ILE A 72 -8.99 -9.42 -7.44
N LYS A 73 -9.26 -8.21 -7.93
CA LYS A 73 -9.95 -8.01 -9.21
C LYS A 73 -9.15 -7.13 -10.16
N TRP A 74 -9.12 -7.52 -11.43
CA TRP A 74 -8.56 -6.72 -12.51
C TRP A 74 -9.57 -5.68 -13.01
N ILE A 75 -9.19 -4.40 -12.95
CA ILE A 75 -10.03 -3.30 -13.43
C ILE A 75 -9.29 -2.47 -14.46
N ARG A 76 -9.93 -2.27 -15.61
CA ARG A 76 -9.54 -1.24 -16.60
C ARG A 76 -10.56 -0.11 -16.60
N TYR A 77 -10.11 1.11 -16.35
CA TYR A 77 -10.94 2.31 -16.46
C TYR A 77 -11.11 2.76 -17.91
N PRO A 78 -12.16 3.57 -18.21
CA PRO A 78 -12.34 4.20 -19.52
C PRO A 78 -11.15 5.02 -20.02
N THR A 79 -10.32 5.55 -19.10
CA THR A 79 -9.08 6.29 -19.38
C THR A 79 -7.93 5.39 -19.87
N GLY A 80 -8.10 4.07 -19.81
CA GLY A 80 -7.08 3.09 -20.20
C GLY A 80 -6.14 2.66 -19.07
N ILE A 81 -6.27 3.26 -17.87
CA ILE A 81 -5.51 2.89 -16.67
C ILE A 81 -6.01 1.54 -16.16
N CYS A 82 -5.08 0.65 -15.83
CA CYS A 82 -5.33 -0.69 -15.29
C CYS A 82 -4.78 -0.79 -13.87
N TYR A 83 -5.54 -1.39 -12.96
CA TYR A 83 -5.10 -1.62 -11.58
C TYR A 83 -5.84 -2.83 -11.00
N PHE A 84 -5.37 -3.28 -9.84
CA PHE A 84 -6.02 -4.32 -9.06
C PHE A 84 -6.90 -3.69 -7.96
N GLU A 85 -8.18 -4.03 -7.93
CA GLU A 85 -9.01 -3.89 -6.73
C GLU A 85 -8.55 -4.97 -5.74
N GLY A 86 -8.28 -4.60 -4.48
CA GLY A 86 -7.63 -5.49 -3.49
C GLY A 86 -6.13 -5.21 -3.24
N TYR A 87 -5.58 -4.15 -3.84
CA TYR A 87 -4.28 -3.52 -3.52
C TYR A 87 -2.98 -4.35 -3.58
N PRO A 88 -2.81 -5.39 -4.42
CA PRO A 88 -1.46 -5.81 -4.75
C PRO A 88 -0.80 -4.63 -5.44
N SER A 89 0.19 -4.03 -4.79
CA SER A 89 0.83 -2.80 -5.24
C SER A 89 2.32 -2.93 -5.03
N LYS A 90 3.09 -2.37 -5.96
CA LYS A 90 4.55 -2.43 -5.82
C LYS A 90 4.99 -1.80 -4.51
N LEU A 91 5.83 -2.52 -3.78
CA LEU A 91 6.41 -2.07 -2.52
C LEU A 91 7.61 -1.16 -2.76
N LEU A 92 8.33 -1.33 -3.89
CA LEU A 92 9.37 -0.39 -4.26
C LEU A 92 8.77 0.76 -5.06
N CYS A 93 9.11 1.98 -4.64
CA CYS A 93 9.05 3.10 -5.57
C CYS A 93 10.09 2.83 -6.67
N THR A 94 9.64 2.79 -7.93
CA THR A 94 10.48 2.44 -9.09
C THR A 94 11.69 3.36 -9.30
N ASP A 95 11.80 4.45 -8.54
CA ASP A 95 12.98 5.29 -8.46
C ASP A 95 13.45 5.43 -7.01
N ILE A 96 14.55 4.75 -6.65
CA ILE A 96 15.20 4.84 -5.33
C ILE A 96 15.60 6.30 -4.99
N LYS A 97 15.79 7.18 -5.99
CA LYS A 97 16.03 8.61 -5.77
C LYS A 97 14.76 9.39 -5.44
N ALA A 98 13.60 8.88 -5.81
CA ALA A 98 12.29 9.41 -5.45
C ALA A 98 11.75 8.83 -4.13
N CYS A 99 12.34 7.74 -3.61
CA CYS A 99 12.05 7.25 -2.28
C CYS A 99 12.28 8.34 -1.22
N CYS A 100 11.37 8.40 -0.24
CA CYS A 100 11.49 9.32 0.89
C CYS A 100 12.80 9.04 1.67
N SER A 101 13.17 9.97 2.55
CA SER A 101 14.32 9.80 3.47
C SER A 101 14.21 8.52 4.28
N ALA A 102 13.04 8.31 4.90
CA ALA A 102 12.73 7.15 5.73
C ALA A 102 12.95 5.82 5.01
N ALA A 103 12.45 5.65 3.77
CA ALA A 103 12.59 4.43 2.99
C ALA A 103 14.07 4.08 2.76
N ARG A 104 14.86 5.09 2.36
CA ARG A 104 16.30 4.91 2.12
C ARG A 104 17.04 4.52 3.39
N ASP A 105 16.66 5.09 4.52
CA ASP A 105 17.25 4.76 5.81
C ASP A 105 16.88 3.34 6.27
N VAL A 106 15.63 2.91 6.08
CA VAL A 106 15.18 1.54 6.36
C VAL A 106 15.95 0.53 5.50
N PHE A 107 16.00 0.72 4.17
CA PHE A 107 16.73 -0.22 3.29
C PHE A 107 18.25 -0.22 3.51
N SER A 108 18.82 0.91 3.96
CA SER A 108 20.24 0.96 4.34
C SER A 108 20.52 0.13 5.59
N LYS A 109 19.61 0.12 6.57
CA LYS A 109 19.74 -0.67 7.81
C LYS A 109 19.38 -2.14 7.62
N PHE A 110 18.42 -2.43 6.74
CA PHE A 110 17.88 -3.76 6.49
C PHE A 110 17.99 -4.10 5.00
N PRO A 111 19.21 -4.37 4.48
CA PRO A 111 19.44 -4.53 3.05
C PRO A 111 18.76 -5.76 2.45
N ASP A 112 18.42 -6.75 3.27
CA ASP A 112 17.69 -7.94 2.87
C ASP A 112 16.21 -7.67 2.55
N LEU A 113 15.62 -6.59 3.09
CA LEU A 113 14.28 -6.13 2.69
C LEU A 113 14.22 -5.76 1.21
N ASN A 114 15.27 -5.13 0.67
CA ASN A 114 15.30 -4.71 -0.73
C ASN A 114 15.14 -5.90 -1.69
N GLY A 115 15.77 -7.04 -1.37
CA GLY A 115 15.66 -8.27 -2.15
C GLY A 115 14.25 -8.89 -2.09
N LYS A 116 13.62 -8.87 -0.92
CA LYS A 116 12.26 -9.36 -0.74
C LYS A 116 11.23 -8.48 -1.43
N PHE A 117 11.33 -7.16 -1.30
CA PHE A 117 10.45 -6.20 -1.97
C PHE A 117 10.60 -6.30 -3.49
N SER A 118 11.83 -6.49 -4.00
CA SER A 118 12.05 -6.73 -5.43
C SER A 118 11.40 -8.04 -5.91
N SER A 119 11.41 -9.07 -5.07
CA SER A 119 10.79 -10.37 -5.38
C SER A 119 9.27 -10.27 -5.39
N HIS A 120 8.71 -9.53 -4.44
CA HIS A 120 7.29 -9.17 -4.38
C HIS A 120 6.86 -8.43 -5.66
N ASP A 121 7.57 -7.36 -6.03
CA ASP A 121 7.22 -6.57 -7.20
C ASP A 121 7.33 -7.36 -8.51
N ALA A 122 8.25 -8.34 -8.57
CA ALA A 122 8.36 -9.25 -9.69
C ALA A 122 7.19 -10.24 -9.78
N LEU A 123 6.63 -10.68 -8.65
CA LEU A 123 5.40 -11.48 -8.63
C LEU A 123 4.20 -10.64 -9.08
N HIS A 124 4.09 -9.40 -8.57
CA HIS A 124 3.08 -8.44 -9.01
C HIS A 124 3.15 -8.20 -10.53
N ASP A 125 4.34 -8.00 -11.10
CA ASP A 125 4.50 -7.80 -12.55
C ASP A 125 4.06 -9.03 -13.37
N LYS A 126 4.33 -10.24 -12.87
CA LYS A 126 3.84 -11.48 -13.51
C LYS A 126 2.31 -11.58 -13.43
N LEU A 127 1.73 -11.26 -12.27
CA LEU A 127 0.29 -11.24 -12.07
C LEU A 127 -0.38 -10.26 -13.06
N TYR A 128 0.15 -9.04 -13.16
CA TYR A 128 -0.30 -8.04 -14.12
C TYR A 128 -0.23 -8.56 -15.57
N ALA A 129 0.87 -9.20 -15.95
CA ALA A 129 1.05 -9.74 -17.30
C ALA A 129 0.06 -10.88 -17.63
N ALA A 130 -0.26 -11.72 -16.64
CA ALA A 130 -1.25 -12.80 -16.78
C ALA A 130 -2.65 -12.21 -17.05
N TYR A 131 -3.12 -11.29 -16.20
CA TYR A 131 -4.42 -10.64 -16.39
C TYR A 131 -4.49 -9.82 -17.69
N ALA A 132 -3.44 -9.09 -18.04
CA ALA A 132 -3.37 -8.37 -19.32
C ALA A 132 -3.45 -9.31 -20.53
N THR A 133 -3.00 -10.57 -20.38
CA THR A 133 -3.14 -11.59 -21.42
C THR A 133 -4.54 -12.17 -21.46
N ILE A 134 -5.16 -12.47 -20.32
CA ILE A 134 -6.58 -12.85 -20.24
C ILE A 134 -7.46 -11.76 -20.87
N GLU A 135 -7.20 -10.50 -20.55
CA GLU A 135 -7.94 -9.37 -21.13
C GLU A 135 -7.86 -9.37 -22.67
N ARG A 136 -6.67 -9.62 -23.23
CA ARG A 136 -6.49 -9.68 -24.69
C ARG A 136 -7.21 -10.87 -25.31
N GLU A 137 -7.26 -11.99 -24.61
CA GLU A 137 -7.99 -13.18 -25.04
C GLU A 137 -9.51 -12.97 -24.98
N VAL A 138 -10.01 -12.30 -23.95
CA VAL A 138 -11.45 -12.10 -23.73
C VAL A 138 -11.99 -10.94 -24.57
N LYS A 139 -11.33 -9.78 -24.59
CA LYS A 139 -11.80 -8.56 -25.26
C LYS A 139 -11.56 -8.56 -26.77
N THR A 140 -12.17 -9.53 -27.45
CA THR A 140 -12.11 -9.64 -28.92
C THR A 140 -13.15 -8.73 -29.59
N PRO A 141 -12.98 -8.43 -30.90
CA PRO A 141 -14.01 -7.73 -31.68
C PRO A 141 -15.37 -8.43 -31.65
N GLU A 142 -15.39 -9.77 -31.62
CA GLU A 142 -16.62 -10.57 -31.55
C GLU A 142 -17.37 -10.33 -30.23
N LEU A 143 -16.68 -10.33 -29.08
CA LEU A 143 -17.29 -9.99 -27.79
C LEU A 143 -17.88 -8.58 -27.83
N LYS A 144 -17.14 -7.62 -28.39
CA LYS A 144 -17.57 -6.22 -28.47
C LYS A 144 -18.86 -6.05 -29.27
N GLU A 145 -18.95 -6.69 -30.43
CA GLU A 145 -20.18 -6.64 -31.23
C GLU A 145 -21.32 -7.40 -30.55
N ARG A 146 -21.06 -8.54 -29.91
CA ARG A 146 -22.09 -9.28 -29.18
C ARG A 146 -22.66 -8.49 -28.01
N LEU A 147 -21.80 -7.82 -27.22
CA LEU A 147 -22.22 -6.94 -26.13
C LEU A 147 -23.11 -5.79 -26.61
N LYS A 148 -22.81 -5.18 -27.76
CA LYS A 148 -23.68 -4.13 -28.33
C LYS A 148 -25.07 -4.65 -28.65
N VAL A 149 -25.17 -5.86 -29.21
CA VAL A 149 -26.46 -6.50 -29.52
C VAL A 149 -27.23 -6.81 -28.24
N LEU A 150 -26.59 -7.46 -27.25
CA LEU A 150 -27.22 -7.82 -25.98
C LEU A 150 -27.70 -6.59 -25.21
N VAL A 151 -26.89 -5.52 -25.14
CA VAL A 151 -27.29 -4.27 -24.48
C VAL A 151 -28.51 -3.64 -25.17
N LYS A 152 -28.58 -3.72 -26.50
CA LYS A 152 -29.74 -3.25 -27.25
C LYS A 152 -30.98 -4.08 -26.93
N GLU A 153 -30.88 -5.42 -27.00
CA GLU A 153 -31.97 -6.35 -26.67
C GLU A 153 -32.48 -6.15 -25.24
N PHE A 154 -31.57 -6.00 -24.28
CA PHE A 154 -31.89 -5.73 -22.88
C PHE A 154 -32.62 -4.39 -22.69
N ASN A 155 -32.15 -3.32 -23.34
CA ASN A 155 -32.78 -2.01 -23.20
C ASN A 155 -34.15 -1.94 -23.91
N GLU A 156 -34.34 -2.69 -24.99
CA GLU A 156 -35.63 -2.81 -25.70
C GLU A 156 -36.69 -3.54 -24.87
N SER A 157 -36.28 -4.49 -24.00
CA SER A 157 -37.18 -5.25 -23.13
C SER A 157 -37.51 -4.55 -21.80
N ARG A 158 -36.85 -3.43 -21.48
CA ARG A 158 -36.98 -2.71 -20.19
C ARG A 158 -37.49 -1.29 -20.38
N GLU A 159 -38.03 -0.71 -19.31
CA GLU A 159 -38.50 0.68 -19.28
C GLU A 159 -37.80 1.52 -18.21
N GLY A 160 -37.65 2.81 -18.48
CA GLY A 160 -37.20 3.81 -17.49
C GLY A 160 -35.89 3.44 -16.79
N VAL A 161 -35.92 3.47 -15.45
CA VAL A 161 -34.77 3.26 -14.55
C VAL A 161 -34.17 1.86 -14.60
N TYR A 162 -34.84 0.90 -15.24
CA TYR A 162 -34.35 -0.47 -15.41
C TYR A 162 -33.49 -0.63 -16.68
N ARG A 163 -33.36 0.42 -17.49
CA ARG A 163 -32.46 0.43 -18.63
C ARG A 163 -31.03 0.76 -18.19
N LEU A 164 -30.08 0.30 -18.98
CA LEU A 164 -28.69 0.72 -18.89
C LEU A 164 -28.56 2.14 -19.45
N THR A 165 -28.80 3.18 -18.61
CA THR A 165 -28.85 4.61 -19.03
C THR A 165 -27.84 5.55 -18.36
N GLU A 166 -27.12 5.16 -17.29
CA GLU A 166 -26.26 6.08 -16.50
C GLU A 166 -24.70 5.97 -16.59
N VAL A 167 -24.09 5.03 -17.31
CA VAL A 167 -22.61 4.81 -17.38
C VAL A 167 -22.12 5.06 -18.83
N PRO A 168 -20.84 5.22 -19.21
CA PRO A 168 -20.47 5.59 -20.58
C PRO A 168 -20.62 4.36 -21.52
N PHE A 169 -21.85 4.08 -21.94
CA PHE A 169 -22.27 2.92 -22.75
C PHE A 169 -21.76 2.94 -24.20
N GLU A 170 -20.95 3.91 -24.58
CA GLU A 170 -20.21 3.83 -25.84
C GLU A 170 -19.23 2.64 -25.83
N LYS A 171 -18.91 2.07 -24.65
CA LYS A 171 -17.94 0.98 -24.49
C LYS A 171 -18.36 -0.08 -23.45
N PRO A 172 -19.44 -0.87 -23.70
CA PRO A 172 -19.89 -1.94 -22.80
C PRO A 172 -18.83 -3.02 -22.57
N ASP A 173 -17.88 -3.16 -23.51
CA ASP A 173 -16.70 -4.01 -23.42
C ASP A 173 -15.75 -3.65 -22.26
N ILE A 174 -15.81 -2.41 -21.76
CA ILE A 174 -14.98 -2.00 -20.61
C ILE A 174 -15.57 -2.55 -19.31
N ILE A 175 -16.87 -2.39 -19.09
CA ILE A 175 -17.53 -2.79 -17.83
C ILE A 175 -17.67 -4.31 -17.79
N PHE A 176 -18.44 -4.87 -18.73
CA PHE A 176 -18.73 -6.30 -18.73
C PHE A 176 -17.51 -7.14 -19.11
N GLY A 177 -16.56 -6.57 -19.85
CA GLY A 177 -15.28 -7.22 -20.07
C GLY A 177 -14.49 -7.45 -18.76
N ASN A 178 -14.58 -6.53 -17.79
CA ASN A 178 -13.94 -6.74 -16.49
C ASN A 178 -14.64 -7.89 -15.72
N PHE A 179 -15.98 -7.97 -15.76
CA PHE A 179 -16.73 -9.07 -15.13
C PHE A 179 -16.35 -10.43 -15.73
N ILE A 180 -16.21 -10.50 -17.06
CA ILE A 180 -15.79 -11.72 -17.76
C ILE A 180 -14.35 -12.09 -17.40
N ILE A 181 -13.41 -11.13 -17.41
CA ILE A 181 -12.00 -11.38 -17.06
C ILE A 181 -11.88 -11.97 -15.64
N ASN A 182 -12.56 -11.33 -14.69
CA ASN A 182 -12.53 -11.72 -13.28
C ASN A 182 -13.41 -12.94 -12.95
N CYS A 183 -14.15 -13.48 -13.93
CA CYS A 183 -15.09 -14.58 -13.72
C CYS A 183 -16.05 -14.30 -12.55
N GLU A 184 -16.67 -13.12 -12.52
CA GLU A 184 -17.53 -12.73 -11.40
C GLU A 184 -18.82 -13.56 -11.35
N ASP A 185 -18.88 -14.52 -10.43
CA ASP A 185 -20.05 -15.39 -10.27
C ASP A 185 -21.25 -14.67 -9.65
N GLN A 186 -20.99 -13.83 -8.64
CA GLN A 186 -22.01 -13.06 -7.92
C GLN A 186 -21.52 -11.64 -7.64
N ILE A 187 -22.39 -10.67 -7.92
CA ILE A 187 -22.18 -9.27 -7.57
C ILE A 187 -23.10 -8.96 -6.40
N GLU A 188 -22.56 -8.43 -5.31
CA GLU A 188 -23.37 -8.02 -4.16
C GLU A 188 -24.40 -6.97 -4.58
N ARG A 189 -25.67 -7.27 -4.32
CA ARG A 189 -26.80 -6.38 -4.60
C ARG A 189 -27.09 -5.52 -3.39
N SER A 190 -27.32 -4.23 -3.62
CA SER A 190 -27.98 -3.39 -2.62
C SER A 190 -29.47 -3.68 -2.70
N PRO A 191 -30.13 -4.10 -1.61
CA PRO A 191 -31.54 -4.47 -1.64
C PRO A 191 -32.49 -3.30 -1.95
N TYR A 192 -31.97 -2.06 -1.93
CA TYR A 192 -32.77 -0.84 -2.07
C TYR A 192 -32.49 -0.04 -3.33
N SER A 193 -31.62 -0.51 -4.23
CA SER A 193 -31.33 0.20 -5.49
C SER A 193 -31.62 -0.65 -6.72
N VAL A 194 -32.13 0.02 -7.76
CA VAL A 194 -32.19 -0.56 -9.11
C VAL A 194 -30.76 -0.60 -9.64
N GLN A 195 -30.28 -1.78 -10.05
CA GLN A 195 -28.91 -1.99 -10.49
C GLN A 195 -28.89 -2.66 -11.87
N PRO A 196 -29.26 -1.93 -12.95
CA PRO A 196 -29.36 -2.50 -14.30
C PRO A 196 -28.08 -3.20 -14.79
N PRO A 197 -26.85 -2.77 -14.46
CA PRO A 197 -25.64 -3.52 -14.80
C PRO A 197 -25.59 -4.94 -14.19
N ILE A 198 -26.06 -5.11 -12.95
CA ILE A 198 -26.11 -6.42 -12.30
C ILE A 198 -27.21 -7.27 -12.92
N ASP A 199 -28.39 -6.68 -13.16
CA ASP A 199 -29.49 -7.37 -13.82
C ASP A 199 -29.10 -7.86 -15.22
N PHE A 200 -28.38 -7.04 -16.00
CA PHE A 200 -27.83 -7.43 -17.29
C PHE A 200 -26.80 -8.56 -17.15
N TRP A 201 -25.88 -8.45 -16.19
CA TRP A 201 -24.88 -9.49 -15.97
C TRP A 201 -25.55 -10.82 -15.66
N GLU A 202 -26.46 -10.87 -14.69
CA GLU A 202 -27.15 -12.10 -14.31
C GLU A 202 -27.97 -12.71 -15.45
N GLU A 203 -28.57 -11.88 -16.32
CA GLU A 203 -29.37 -12.37 -17.45
C GLU A 203 -28.50 -13.01 -18.55
N TYR A 204 -27.31 -12.45 -18.83
CA TYR A 204 -26.46 -12.89 -19.95
C TYR A 204 -25.13 -13.54 -19.54
N ARG A 205 -24.83 -13.69 -18.25
CA ARG A 205 -23.55 -14.19 -17.72
C ARG A 205 -23.13 -15.48 -18.40
N ASP A 206 -24.01 -16.48 -18.42
CA ASP A 206 -23.68 -17.82 -18.93
C ASP A 206 -23.34 -17.80 -20.42
N GLU A 207 -23.87 -16.82 -21.18
CA GLU A 207 -23.49 -16.60 -22.56
C GLU A 207 -22.14 -15.87 -22.67
N LEU A 208 -21.95 -14.82 -21.88
CA LEU A 208 -20.76 -13.97 -21.90
C LEU A 208 -19.50 -14.71 -21.39
N LEU A 209 -19.65 -15.60 -20.41
CA LEU A 209 -18.54 -16.40 -19.89
C LEU A 209 -18.00 -17.40 -20.92
N LYS A 210 -18.74 -17.74 -21.98
CA LYS A 210 -18.21 -18.58 -23.08
C LYS A 210 -17.04 -17.93 -23.81
N PHE A 211 -16.93 -16.60 -23.82
CA PHE A 211 -15.76 -15.90 -24.38
C PHE A 211 -14.48 -16.13 -23.58
N ARG A 212 -14.62 -16.61 -22.35
CA ARG A 212 -13.54 -16.97 -21.43
C ARG A 212 -13.12 -18.43 -21.56
N GLU A 213 -13.98 -19.31 -22.09
CA GLU A 213 -13.75 -20.75 -22.25
C GLU A 213 -12.67 -21.03 -23.32
N LYS A 214 -11.41 -20.76 -22.96
CA LYS A 214 -10.25 -20.95 -23.82
C LYS A 214 -9.16 -21.69 -23.04
N PRO A 215 -8.50 -22.69 -23.65
CA PRO A 215 -7.41 -23.44 -22.99
C PRO A 215 -6.28 -22.55 -22.47
N GLN A 216 -6.02 -21.42 -23.14
CA GLN A 216 -5.01 -20.45 -22.71
C GLN A 216 -5.42 -19.69 -21.44
N VAL A 217 -6.72 -19.39 -21.28
CA VAL A 217 -7.24 -18.71 -20.08
C VAL A 217 -7.21 -19.68 -18.89
N ASP A 218 -7.66 -20.93 -19.06
CA ASP A 218 -7.59 -21.95 -18.00
C ASP A 218 -6.17 -22.19 -17.48
N LYS A 219 -5.18 -22.09 -18.38
CA LYS A 219 -3.76 -22.18 -18.01
C LYS A 219 -3.32 -20.96 -17.19
N LEU A 220 -3.73 -19.76 -17.61
CA LEU A 220 -3.39 -18.52 -16.92
C LEU A 220 -4.06 -18.43 -15.54
N ASP A 221 -5.28 -18.95 -15.37
CA ASP A 221 -5.95 -18.99 -14.07
C ASP A 221 -5.15 -19.80 -13.05
N LYS A 222 -4.68 -20.99 -13.44
CA LYS A 222 -3.81 -21.82 -12.60
C LYS A 222 -2.48 -21.13 -12.29
N GLU A 223 -1.95 -20.36 -13.24
CA GLU A 223 -0.75 -19.56 -13.03
C GLU A 223 -1.01 -18.43 -12.01
N ILE A 224 -2.14 -17.73 -12.14
CA ILE A 224 -2.58 -16.68 -11.23
C ILE A 224 -2.76 -17.23 -9.81
N GLU A 225 -3.47 -18.34 -9.63
CA GLU A 225 -3.60 -19.01 -8.33
C GLU A 225 -2.22 -19.33 -7.71
N GLY A 226 -1.29 -19.84 -8.53
CA GLY A 226 0.07 -20.13 -8.10
C GLY A 226 0.89 -18.90 -7.73
N LEU A 227 0.69 -17.78 -8.44
CA LEU A 227 1.32 -16.50 -8.16
C LEU A 227 0.77 -15.86 -6.89
N LEU A 228 -0.55 -15.85 -6.71
CA LEU A 228 -1.20 -15.30 -5.51
C LEU A 228 -0.79 -16.07 -4.24
N ARG A 229 -0.64 -17.40 -4.33
CA ARG A 229 -0.09 -18.17 -3.20
C ARG A 229 1.35 -17.78 -2.86
N GLN A 230 2.21 -17.61 -3.87
CA GLN A 230 3.59 -17.17 -3.65
C GLN A 230 3.66 -15.74 -3.08
N LEU A 231 2.75 -14.87 -3.53
CA LEU A 231 2.63 -13.49 -3.06
C LEU A 231 2.28 -13.49 -1.57
N LYS A 232 1.20 -14.20 -1.21
CA LYS A 232 0.78 -14.37 0.18
C LYS A 232 1.88 -14.92 1.09
N GLU A 233 2.58 -15.99 0.67
CA GLU A 233 3.67 -16.58 1.46
C GLU A 233 4.81 -15.56 1.70
N LEU A 234 5.12 -14.73 0.70
CA LEU A 234 6.13 -13.69 0.81
C LEU A 234 5.65 -12.51 1.67
N ASP A 235 4.38 -12.13 1.56
CA ASP A 235 3.77 -11.05 2.35
C ASP A 235 3.72 -11.41 3.83
N GLU A 236 3.37 -12.64 4.17
CA GLU A 236 3.40 -13.15 5.54
C GLU A 236 4.82 -13.08 6.12
N GLU A 237 5.84 -13.48 5.35
CA GLU A 237 7.24 -13.41 5.79
C GLU A 237 7.71 -11.95 5.96
N LEU A 238 7.32 -11.07 5.04
CA LEU A 238 7.62 -9.64 5.12
C LEU A 238 6.95 -8.99 6.32
N LEU A 239 5.68 -9.32 6.56
CA LEU A 239 4.88 -8.82 7.67
C LEU A 239 5.51 -9.19 9.02
N GLU A 240 5.89 -10.45 9.22
CA GLU A 240 6.57 -10.89 10.44
C GLU A 240 7.86 -10.10 10.67
N LYS A 241 8.65 -9.91 9.61
CA LYS A 241 9.93 -9.22 9.69
C LYS A 241 9.77 -7.73 10.00
N LEU A 242 8.86 -7.05 9.31
CA LEU A 242 8.60 -5.61 9.50
C LEU A 242 7.99 -5.36 10.88
N ALA A 243 7.07 -6.22 11.33
CA ALA A 243 6.50 -6.14 12.67
C ALA A 243 7.57 -6.28 13.75
N LYS A 244 8.53 -7.20 13.59
CA LYS A 244 9.66 -7.35 14.49
C LYS A 244 10.55 -6.10 14.53
N ILE A 245 10.89 -5.53 13.37
CA ILE A 245 11.68 -4.29 13.29
C ILE A 245 10.95 -3.14 14.00
N ARG A 246 9.66 -2.98 13.73
CA ARG A 246 8.81 -1.94 14.35
C ARG A 246 8.77 -2.09 15.87
N GLU A 247 8.65 -3.32 16.37
CA GLU A 247 8.64 -3.62 17.81
C GLU A 247 10.01 -3.37 18.47
N GLU A 248 11.10 -3.73 17.81
CA GLU A 248 12.46 -3.41 18.28
C GLU A 248 12.66 -1.90 18.43
N TYR A 249 12.19 -1.12 17.45
CA TYR A 249 12.19 0.35 17.53
C TYR A 249 11.29 0.88 18.64
N ARG A 250 10.07 0.33 18.81
CA ARG A 250 9.17 0.71 19.91
C ARG A 250 9.85 0.60 21.26
N VAL A 251 10.47 -0.55 21.54
CA VAL A 251 11.11 -0.84 22.82
C VAL A 251 12.36 0.02 23.00
N LYS A 252 13.22 0.10 21.98
CA LYS A 252 14.51 0.81 22.06
C LYS A 252 14.34 2.31 22.27
N TYR A 253 13.36 2.93 21.61
CA TYR A 253 13.13 4.38 21.66
C TYR A 253 11.93 4.79 22.53
N ASN A 254 11.32 3.82 23.22
CA ASN A 254 10.17 3.98 24.10
C ASN A 254 9.03 4.76 23.44
N PHE A 255 8.64 4.33 22.23
CA PHE A 255 7.48 4.87 21.55
C PHE A 255 6.19 4.27 22.12
N THR A 256 5.15 5.10 22.19
CA THR A 256 3.79 4.66 22.49
C THR A 256 3.13 4.05 21.25
N LYS A 257 2.08 3.24 21.44
CA LYS A 257 1.32 2.65 20.33
C LYS A 257 0.75 3.71 19.37
N TYR A 258 0.33 4.87 19.90
CA TYR A 258 -0.21 5.98 19.11
C TYR A 258 0.86 6.80 18.38
N GLU A 259 2.11 6.76 18.85
CA GLU A 259 3.22 7.35 18.10
C GLU A 259 3.58 6.47 16.90
N ILE A 260 3.55 5.15 17.05
CA ILE A 260 3.89 4.21 15.98
C ILE A 260 2.78 4.12 14.93
N ASP A 261 1.54 4.17 15.39
CA ASP A 261 0.35 4.14 14.55
C ASP A 261 -0.64 5.22 15.02
N PRO A 262 -0.58 6.42 14.42
CA PRO A 262 -1.49 7.51 14.72
C PRO A 262 -2.95 7.21 14.39
N GLU A 263 -3.25 6.26 13.48
CA GLU A 263 -4.61 5.94 13.08
C GLU A 263 -5.37 5.17 14.18
N LEU A 264 -4.67 4.37 15.00
CA LEU A 264 -5.27 3.71 16.17
C LEU A 264 -5.94 4.69 17.12
N LYS A 265 -5.36 5.88 17.28
CA LYS A 265 -5.93 6.92 18.14
C LYS A 265 -7.27 7.42 17.61
N LYS A 266 -7.39 7.57 16.28
CA LYS A 266 -8.63 8.02 15.65
C LYS A 266 -9.73 6.97 15.74
N LEU A 267 -9.39 5.69 15.67
CA LEU A 267 -10.34 4.58 15.80
C LEU A 267 -10.87 4.39 17.23
N GLU A 268 -10.05 4.64 18.25
CA GLU A 268 -10.45 4.52 19.66
C GLU A 268 -11.27 5.74 20.18
N GLU A 269 -11.25 6.86 19.47
CA GLU A 269 -12.00 8.08 19.81
C GLU A 269 -13.42 8.14 19.20
N TRP A 270 -13.85 7.10 18.47
CA TRP A 270 -15.19 6.92 17.88
C TRP A 270 -15.97 5.79 18.56
#